data_AF-A0A8H7GIY3-F1
#
_entry.id   AF-A0A8H7GIY3-F1
#
_cell.length_a   1.000
_cell.length_b   1.000
_cell.length_c   1.000
_cell.angle_alpha   90.00
_cell.angle_beta   90.00
_cell.angle_gamma   90.00
#
_symmetry.space_group_name_H-M   'P 1'
#
loop_
_entity.id
_entity.type
_entity.pdbx_description
1 polymer ?
#
loop_
_entity_poly.entity_id
_entity_poly.type
_entity_poly.pdbx_seq_one_letter_code
_entity_poly.pdbx_strand_id
1 'polypeptide(L)'
;MIPKRIGPISQNSKLPRRLFRALVPKDDGSWTANDEPLPFLRHLYSISGIPRPDSNAHDGYALTKAVHAKAIPLIRFLLAHGADPGTKNGLAVMVAIRRKDINLVKMLVERADEVTKGKRRRLRDRVVVTNEMLRMAVKCDARDIVQYFREEKGVIPDLKTLNTLPGSLVLPTVPLSIAPNAIADSPLKRKRR
;
A
#
# COMPACT_ATOMS: atom_id res chain seq x y z
N MET A 1 -7.63 -50.29 -22.94
CA MET A 1 -7.01 -49.39 -21.93
C MET A 1 -7.19 -47.95 -22.41
N ILE A 2 -8.07 -47.18 -21.78
CA ILE A 2 -8.35 -45.78 -22.14
C ILE A 2 -7.46 -44.89 -21.25
N PRO A 3 -6.68 -43.94 -21.78
CA PRO A 3 -5.86 -43.06 -20.96
C PRO A 3 -6.76 -42.14 -20.13
N LYS A 4 -6.52 -42.11 -18.81
CA LYS A 4 -7.21 -41.23 -17.87
C LYS A 4 -7.01 -39.77 -18.31
N ARG A 5 -8.10 -39.06 -18.61
CA ARG A 5 -8.11 -37.61 -18.74
C ARG A 5 -7.58 -37.02 -17.43
N ILE A 6 -6.37 -36.48 -17.48
CA ILE A 6 -5.83 -35.61 -16.43
C ILE A 6 -6.73 -34.37 -16.46
N GLY A 7 -7.60 -34.22 -15.46
CA GLY A 7 -8.37 -32.99 -15.29
C GLY A 7 -7.46 -31.77 -15.24
N PRO A 8 -7.95 -30.55 -15.48
CA PRO A 8 -7.10 -29.36 -15.43
C PRO A 8 -6.39 -29.34 -14.08
N ILE A 9 -5.05 -29.38 -14.11
CA ILE A 9 -4.20 -29.27 -12.93
C ILE A 9 -4.35 -27.81 -12.46
N SER A 10 -5.47 -27.50 -11.80
CA SER A 10 -5.69 -26.24 -11.08
C SER A 10 -4.94 -26.29 -9.74
N GLN A 11 -3.71 -26.79 -9.75
CA GLN A 11 -2.80 -26.66 -8.64
C GLN A 11 -2.16 -25.28 -8.79
N ASN A 12 -2.76 -24.26 -8.18
CA ASN A 12 -2.07 -23.00 -7.92
C ASN A 12 -0.77 -23.35 -7.19
N SER A 13 0.35 -23.32 -7.90
CA SER A 13 1.67 -23.61 -7.35
C SER A 13 1.96 -22.54 -6.30
N LYS A 14 1.89 -22.89 -5.02
CA LYS A 14 2.15 -21.93 -3.93
C LYS A 14 3.64 -21.66 -3.86
N LEU A 15 4.04 -20.40 -3.72
CA LEU A 15 5.45 -20.05 -3.46
C LEU A 15 5.92 -20.64 -2.12
N PRO A 16 6.96 -21.50 -2.10
CA PRO A 16 7.43 -22.11 -0.86
C PRO A 16 8.04 -21.06 0.09
N ARG A 17 7.59 -21.04 1.35
CA ARG A 17 8.09 -20.12 2.39
C ARG A 17 9.60 -20.22 2.63
N ARG A 18 10.19 -21.40 2.38
CA ARG A 18 11.61 -21.67 2.61
C ARG A 18 12.53 -20.76 1.80
N LEU A 19 12.14 -20.38 0.58
CA LEU A 19 12.90 -19.44 -0.28
C LEU A 19 13.11 -18.08 0.40
N PHE A 20 12.14 -17.65 1.20
CA PHE A 20 12.13 -16.35 1.85
C PHE A 20 12.63 -16.40 3.30
N ARG A 21 13.01 -17.58 3.81
CA ARG A 21 13.47 -17.73 5.20
C ARG A 21 14.85 -17.10 5.42
N ALA A 22 15.71 -17.13 4.40
CA ALA A 22 17.05 -16.54 4.44
C ALA A 22 17.07 -15.01 4.31
N LEU A 23 15.91 -14.37 4.05
CA LEU A 23 15.79 -12.92 3.98
C LEU A 23 15.89 -12.30 5.38
N VAL A 24 17.05 -11.73 5.65
CA VAL A 24 17.38 -11.00 6.88
C VAL A 24 17.81 -9.57 6.48
N PRO A 25 17.53 -8.54 7.30
CA PRO A 25 18.13 -7.23 7.08
C PRO A 25 19.66 -7.36 6.99
N LYS A 26 20.26 -6.79 5.96
CA LYS A 26 21.72 -6.72 5.81
C LYS A 26 22.20 -5.44 6.49
N ASP A 27 23.19 -5.55 7.37
CA ASP A 27 23.79 -4.40 8.08
C ASP A 27 24.74 -3.62 7.16
N ASP A 28 25.43 -4.32 6.25
CA ASP A 28 26.57 -3.79 5.48
C ASP A 28 26.24 -3.48 4.01
N GLY A 29 24.97 -3.63 3.58
CA GLY A 29 24.62 -3.40 2.17
C GLY A 29 23.15 -3.60 1.82
N SER A 30 22.74 -3.07 0.66
CA SER A 30 21.38 -3.25 0.13
C SER A 30 21.28 -4.56 -0.66
N TRP A 31 20.13 -5.22 -0.58
CA TRP A 31 19.81 -6.35 -1.46
C TRP A 31 19.81 -5.90 -2.93
N THR A 32 20.53 -6.65 -3.76
CA THR A 32 20.66 -6.41 -5.19
C THR A 32 19.75 -7.32 -6.00
N ALA A 33 19.66 -7.10 -7.31
CA ALA A 33 18.86 -7.94 -8.18
C ALA A 33 19.45 -9.35 -8.39
N ASN A 34 20.70 -9.55 -8.02
CA ASN A 34 21.45 -10.81 -8.17
C ASN A 34 21.45 -11.64 -6.88
N ASP A 35 20.95 -11.10 -5.77
CA ASP A 35 20.84 -11.82 -4.51
C ASP A 35 19.65 -12.80 -4.52
N GLU A 36 19.86 -14.00 -4.00
CA GLU A 36 18.80 -15.01 -3.80
C GLU A 36 17.70 -14.46 -2.88
N PRO A 37 16.40 -14.68 -3.15
CA PRO A 37 15.81 -15.59 -4.14
C PRO A 37 15.48 -14.99 -5.50
N LEU A 38 15.93 -13.77 -5.82
CA LEU A 38 15.40 -13.06 -6.99
C LEU A 38 15.78 -13.70 -8.34
N PRO A 39 17.03 -14.11 -8.60
CA PRO A 39 17.39 -14.78 -9.85
C PRO A 39 16.61 -16.08 -10.08
N PHE A 40 16.48 -16.90 -9.02
CA PHE A 40 15.68 -18.12 -9.08
C PHE A 40 14.21 -17.84 -9.39
N LEU A 41 13.62 -16.83 -8.74
CA LEU A 41 12.24 -16.43 -9.01
C LEU A 41 12.07 -15.92 -10.46
N ARG A 42 13.02 -15.13 -10.99
CA ARG A 42 12.97 -14.68 -12.38
C ARG A 42 12.98 -15.85 -13.35
N HIS A 43 13.84 -16.85 -13.10
CA HIS A 43 13.87 -18.07 -13.89
C HIS A 43 12.55 -18.85 -13.79
N LEU A 44 12.04 -19.07 -12.56
CA LEU A 44 10.77 -19.77 -12.34
C LEU A 44 9.58 -19.10 -13.04
N TYR A 45 9.54 -17.76 -13.07
CA TYR A 45 8.48 -17.00 -13.73
C TYR A 45 8.66 -16.87 -15.26
N SER A 46 9.85 -17.14 -15.81
CA SER A 46 10.09 -17.12 -17.25
C SER A 46 9.83 -18.46 -17.94
N ILE A 47 9.78 -19.56 -17.20
CA ILE A 47 9.50 -20.90 -17.74
C ILE A 47 8.07 -20.91 -18.31
N SER A 48 7.96 -21.05 -19.63
CA SER A 48 6.69 -21.30 -20.30
C SER A 48 6.31 -22.78 -20.13
N GLY A 49 5.12 -23.05 -19.61
CA GLY A 49 4.60 -24.42 -19.38
C GLY A 49 4.33 -24.78 -17.92
N ILE A 50 4.78 -23.97 -16.96
CA ILE A 50 4.42 -24.12 -15.54
C ILE A 50 3.46 -22.98 -15.17
N PRO A 51 2.36 -23.26 -14.43
CA PRO A 51 1.50 -22.19 -13.91
C PRO A 51 2.32 -21.27 -13.01
N ARG A 52 2.18 -19.95 -13.21
CA ARG A 52 2.87 -18.95 -12.40
C ARG A 52 2.51 -19.15 -10.94
N PRO A 53 3.51 -19.20 -10.04
CA PRO A 53 3.21 -19.47 -8.66
C PRO A 53 2.49 -18.28 -8.01
N ASP A 54 1.62 -18.58 -7.06
CA ASP A 54 0.84 -17.56 -6.37
C ASP A 54 1.74 -16.69 -5.48
N SER A 55 1.86 -15.41 -5.86
CA SER A 55 2.62 -14.39 -5.12
C SER A 55 2.02 -14.06 -3.75
N ASN A 56 0.74 -14.35 -3.54
CA ASN A 56 0.02 -14.10 -2.29
C ASN A 56 -0.05 -15.33 -1.38
N ALA A 57 0.63 -16.42 -1.75
CA ALA A 57 0.68 -17.63 -0.95
C ALA A 57 1.11 -17.36 0.50
N HIS A 58 0.53 -18.11 1.43
CA HIS A 58 0.77 -17.99 2.88
C HIS A 58 0.51 -16.57 3.41
N ASP A 59 -0.61 -15.97 3.00
CA ASP A 59 -1.05 -14.64 3.41
C ASP A 59 -0.03 -13.54 3.10
N GLY A 60 0.58 -13.60 1.91
CA GLY A 60 1.59 -12.61 1.49
C GLY A 60 2.91 -12.72 2.24
N TYR A 61 3.29 -13.92 2.70
CA TYR A 61 4.54 -14.14 3.45
C TYR A 61 5.78 -13.67 2.68
N ALA A 62 5.82 -13.93 1.36
CA ALA A 62 6.92 -13.52 0.49
C ALA A 62 7.14 -12.00 0.51
N LEU A 63 6.07 -11.23 0.28
CA LEU A 63 6.12 -9.77 0.29
C LEU A 63 6.46 -9.23 1.68
N THR A 64 5.83 -9.78 2.73
CA THR A 64 6.11 -9.38 4.12
C THR A 64 7.59 -9.58 4.48
N LYS A 65 8.18 -10.71 4.09
CA LYS A 65 9.60 -11.00 4.32
C LYS A 65 10.53 -10.09 3.50
N ALA A 66 10.20 -9.82 2.24
CA ALA A 66 10.96 -8.90 1.40
C ALA A 66 10.99 -7.47 1.99
N VAL A 67 9.84 -6.99 2.48
CA VAL A 67 9.71 -5.70 3.19
C VAL A 67 10.53 -5.70 4.48
N HIS A 68 10.43 -6.77 5.27
CA HIS A 68 11.25 -6.92 6.47
C HIS A 68 12.75 -6.95 6.15
N ALA A 69 13.19 -7.47 5.01
CA ALA A 69 14.60 -7.45 4.63
C ALA A 69 15.04 -6.15 3.93
N LYS A 70 14.12 -5.21 3.65
CA LYS A 70 14.37 -4.04 2.77
C LYS A 70 14.89 -4.46 1.39
N ALA A 71 14.44 -5.61 0.89
CA ALA A 71 14.87 -6.15 -0.39
C ALA A 71 14.14 -5.47 -1.55
N ILE A 72 14.48 -4.21 -1.83
CA ILE A 72 13.77 -3.36 -2.81
C ILE A 72 13.59 -4.04 -4.18
N PRO A 73 14.61 -4.68 -4.80
CA PRO A 73 14.44 -5.36 -6.08
C PRO A 73 13.42 -6.50 -6.01
N LEU A 74 13.41 -7.25 -4.91
CA LEU A 74 12.48 -8.34 -4.67
C LEU A 74 11.06 -7.85 -4.41
N ILE A 75 10.88 -6.78 -3.65
CA ILE A 75 9.58 -6.16 -3.41
C ILE A 75 8.97 -5.73 -4.74
N ARG A 76 9.72 -5.00 -5.57
CA ARG A 76 9.27 -4.56 -6.90
C ARG A 76 8.88 -5.74 -7.79
N PHE A 77 9.68 -6.80 -7.78
CA PHE A 77 9.38 -8.01 -8.55
C PHE A 77 8.08 -8.66 -8.10
N LEU A 78 7.91 -8.95 -6.81
CA LEU A 78 6.69 -9.56 -6.27
C LEU A 78 5.45 -8.70 -6.59
N LEU A 79 5.58 -7.38 -6.40
CA LEU A 79 4.55 -6.39 -6.70
C LEU A 79 4.20 -6.31 -8.20
N ALA A 80 5.15 -6.54 -9.11
CA ALA A 80 4.92 -6.62 -10.55
C ALA A 80 4.23 -7.93 -10.96
N HIS A 81 4.43 -8.99 -10.17
CA HIS A 81 3.86 -10.31 -10.38
C HIS A 81 2.57 -10.59 -9.58
N GLY A 82 1.89 -9.53 -9.12
CA GLY A 82 0.55 -9.62 -8.52
C GLY A 82 0.54 -9.85 -7.00
N ALA A 83 1.66 -9.65 -6.31
CA ALA A 83 1.64 -9.60 -4.85
C ALA A 83 0.78 -8.41 -4.37
N ASP A 84 -0.19 -8.71 -3.52
CA ASP A 84 -1.11 -7.77 -2.91
C ASP A 84 -0.57 -7.36 -1.51
N PRO A 85 -0.20 -6.07 -1.33
CA PRO A 85 0.26 -5.56 -0.04
C PRO A 85 -0.85 -5.44 1.01
N GLY A 86 -2.12 -5.60 0.64
CA GLY A 86 -3.27 -5.67 1.54
C GLY A 86 -3.45 -7.03 2.23
N THR A 87 -2.69 -8.05 1.83
CA THR A 87 -2.74 -9.39 2.43
C THR A 87 -2.50 -9.35 3.95
N LYS A 88 -3.26 -10.17 4.68
CA LYS A 88 -3.20 -10.25 6.15
C LYS A 88 -3.35 -8.89 6.84
N ASN A 89 -4.43 -8.16 6.52
CA ASN A 89 -4.72 -6.81 7.02
C ASN A 89 -3.57 -5.83 6.75
N GLY A 90 -2.94 -5.95 5.58
CA GLY A 90 -1.81 -5.13 5.19
C GLY A 90 -0.56 -5.31 6.05
N LEU A 91 -0.25 -6.55 6.44
CA LEU A 91 0.91 -6.86 7.29
C LEU A 91 2.23 -6.32 6.71
N ALA A 92 2.39 -6.41 5.39
CA ALA A 92 3.54 -5.83 4.69
C ALA A 92 3.65 -4.32 4.95
N VAL A 93 2.54 -3.59 4.84
CA VAL A 93 2.49 -2.15 5.12
C VAL A 93 2.78 -1.87 6.61
N MET A 94 2.21 -2.65 7.53
CA MET A 94 2.47 -2.51 8.97
C MET A 94 3.96 -2.70 9.32
N VAL A 95 4.65 -3.64 8.68
CA VAL A 95 6.10 -3.83 8.87
C VAL A 95 6.88 -2.61 8.39
N ALA A 96 6.50 -2.02 7.25
CA ALA A 96 7.12 -0.80 6.74
C ALA A 96 6.91 0.40 7.70
N ILE A 97 5.71 0.54 8.27
CA ILE A 97 5.38 1.57 9.27
C ILE A 97 6.24 1.43 10.52
N ARG A 98 6.39 0.21 11.06
CA ARG A 98 7.22 -0.05 12.24
C ARG A 98 8.68 0.32 12.04
N ARG A 99 9.15 0.25 10.80
CA ARG A 99 10.50 0.68 10.39
C ARG A 99 10.62 2.18 10.15
N LYS A 100 9.51 2.92 10.24
CA LYS A 100 9.40 4.35 9.93
C LYS A 100 9.90 4.69 8.51
N ASP A 101 9.76 3.76 7.58
CA ASP A 101 10.26 3.91 6.21
C ASP A 101 9.12 4.36 5.28
N ILE A 102 9.00 5.68 5.11
CA ILE A 102 7.95 6.27 4.26
C ILE A 102 8.08 5.84 2.79
N ASN A 103 9.30 5.70 2.26
CA ASN A 103 9.52 5.31 0.88
C ASN A 103 9.01 3.89 0.62
N LEU A 104 9.20 3.00 1.59
CA LEU A 104 8.70 1.65 1.56
C LEU A 104 7.17 1.60 1.65
N VAL A 105 6.56 2.44 2.49
CA VAL A 105 5.09 2.57 2.56
C VAL A 105 4.52 3.07 1.25
N LYS A 106 5.09 4.14 0.66
CA LYS A 106 4.66 4.67 -0.64
C LYS A 106 4.77 3.60 -1.73
N MET A 107 5.85 2.83 -1.76
CA MET A 107 6.04 1.74 -2.73
C MET A 107 4.97 0.64 -2.64
N LEU A 108 4.50 0.33 -1.43
CA LEU A 108 3.47 -0.69 -1.21
C LEU A 108 2.06 -0.16 -1.51
N VAL A 109 1.78 1.09 -1.13
CA VAL A 109 0.44 1.68 -1.25
C VAL A 109 0.18 2.22 -2.67
N GLU A 110 1.17 2.86 -3.27
CA GLU A 110 1.05 3.48 -4.58
C GLU A 110 1.24 2.45 -5.70
N ARG A 111 0.50 2.64 -6.79
CA ARG A 111 0.69 1.80 -7.97
C ARG A 111 1.90 2.29 -8.75
N ALA A 112 2.91 1.42 -8.88
CA ALA A 112 4.15 1.70 -9.62
C ALA A 112 3.92 1.73 -11.15
N ASP A 113 2.96 2.53 -11.61
CA ASP A 113 2.77 2.83 -13.03
C ASP A 113 3.21 4.29 -13.22
N GLU A 114 4.42 4.41 -13.75
CA GLU A 114 5.09 5.58 -14.31
C GLU A 114 5.10 6.88 -13.48
N VAL A 115 6.30 7.24 -13.02
CA VAL A 115 6.66 8.62 -12.68
C VAL A 115 6.71 9.44 -13.98
N THR A 116 5.59 9.61 -14.69
CA THR A 116 5.51 10.65 -15.72
C THR A 116 5.42 11.99 -15.01
N LYS A 117 6.35 12.91 -15.32
CA LYS A 117 6.41 14.29 -14.83
C LYS A 117 5.24 15.16 -15.37
N GLY A 118 4.01 14.67 -15.32
CA GLY A 118 2.81 15.35 -15.79
C GLY A 118 1.63 14.99 -14.90
N LYS A 119 0.78 15.98 -14.60
CA LYS A 119 -0.43 15.93 -13.75
C LYS A 119 -0.86 14.50 -13.39
N ARG A 120 -0.52 14.07 -12.16
CA ARG A 120 -0.87 12.78 -11.56
C ARG A 120 -2.35 12.45 -11.80
N ARG A 121 -2.68 11.70 -12.87
CA ARG A 121 -3.91 10.90 -12.90
C ARG A 121 -3.65 9.77 -11.92
N ARG A 122 -4.07 9.96 -10.68
CA ARG A 122 -3.92 8.99 -9.60
C ARG A 122 -4.54 7.67 -10.07
N LEU A 123 -3.69 6.71 -10.45
CA LEU A 123 -4.11 5.33 -10.58
C LEU A 123 -4.52 4.86 -9.18
N ARG A 124 -5.64 4.14 -9.09
CA ARG A 124 -6.18 3.70 -7.79
C ARG A 124 -5.09 3.00 -6.98
N ASP A 125 -5.03 3.33 -5.69
CA ASP A 125 -4.07 2.76 -4.76
C ASP A 125 -4.16 1.22 -4.74
N ARG A 126 -3.02 0.58 -4.50
CA ARG A 126 -2.96 -0.88 -4.35
C ARG A 126 -3.65 -1.35 -3.08
N VAL A 127 -3.62 -0.51 -2.04
CA VAL A 127 -4.16 -0.80 -0.72
C VAL A 127 -4.99 0.38 -0.24
N VAL A 128 -6.17 0.09 0.27
CA VAL A 128 -6.95 1.06 1.04
C VAL A 128 -6.31 1.21 2.41
N VAL A 129 -5.80 2.40 2.72
CA VAL A 129 -5.19 2.67 4.02
C VAL A 129 -6.27 2.64 5.11
N THR A 130 -6.06 1.80 6.13
CA THR A 130 -7.02 1.63 7.24
C THR A 130 -6.63 2.47 8.46
N ASN A 131 -7.60 2.75 9.33
CA ASN A 131 -7.35 3.41 10.62
C ASN A 131 -6.39 2.62 11.53
N GLU A 132 -6.30 1.30 11.37
CA GLU A 132 -5.31 0.49 12.09
C GLU A 132 -3.87 0.84 11.69
N MET A 133 -3.62 1.06 10.39
CA MET A 133 -2.31 1.48 9.89
C MET A 133 -1.94 2.86 10.41
N LEU A 134 -2.90 3.79 10.40
CA LEU A 134 -2.71 5.14 10.96
C LEU A 134 -2.39 5.08 12.46
N ARG A 135 -3.14 4.30 13.22
CA ARG A 135 -2.90 4.10 14.65
C ARG A 135 -1.51 3.51 14.93
N MET A 136 -1.07 2.56 14.11
CA MET A 136 0.28 2.00 14.20
C MET A 136 1.35 3.08 13.94
N ALA A 137 1.15 3.92 12.92
CA ALA A 137 2.08 5.00 12.59
C ALA A 137 2.21 6.02 13.73
N VAL A 138 1.10 6.37 14.39
CA VAL A 138 1.11 7.24 15.59
C VAL A 138 1.84 6.55 16.75
N LYS A 139 1.54 5.28 17.03
CA LYS A 139 2.23 4.51 18.09
C LYS A 139 3.75 4.41 17.88
N CYS A 140 4.18 4.34 16.62
CA CYS A 140 5.60 4.30 16.27
C CYS A 140 6.24 5.70 16.18
N ASP A 141 5.53 6.80 16.45
CA ASP A 141 5.97 8.19 16.20
C ASP A 141 6.58 8.36 14.80
N ALA A 142 5.88 7.85 13.78
CA ALA A 142 6.27 7.98 12.38
C ALA A 142 5.51 9.14 11.73
N ARG A 143 5.92 10.37 12.05
CA ARG A 143 5.20 11.61 11.69
C ARG A 143 5.00 11.76 10.18
N ASP A 144 6.03 11.47 9.39
CA ASP A 144 5.97 11.57 7.93
C ASP A 144 4.90 10.63 7.33
N ILE A 145 4.75 9.44 7.93
CA ILE A 145 3.75 8.45 7.50
C ILE A 145 2.35 8.88 7.92
N VAL A 146 2.19 9.43 9.13
CA VAL A 146 0.92 9.99 9.61
C VAL A 146 0.48 11.15 8.71
N GLN A 147 1.40 12.05 8.38
CA GLN A 147 1.15 13.18 7.48
C GLN A 147 0.73 12.68 6.10
N TYR A 148 1.47 11.73 5.52
CA TYR A 148 1.13 11.10 4.25
C TYR A 148 -0.28 10.48 4.25
N PHE A 149 -0.65 9.74 5.29
CA PHE A 149 -1.98 9.13 5.37
C PHE A 149 -3.11 10.17 5.52
N ARG A 150 -2.88 11.28 6.21
CA ARG A 150 -3.89 12.34 6.37
C ARG A 150 -4.02 13.21 5.12
N GLU A 151 -2.91 13.70 4.60
CA GLU A 151 -2.89 14.69 3.52
C GLU A 151 -3.08 14.04 2.15
N GLU A 152 -2.33 12.97 1.85
CA GLU A 152 -2.36 12.37 0.53
C GLU A 152 -3.51 11.36 0.37
N LYS A 153 -3.81 10.59 1.43
CA LYS A 153 -4.83 9.53 1.43
C LYS A 153 -6.16 9.94 2.06
N GLY A 154 -6.21 11.06 2.78
CA GLY A 154 -7.46 11.58 3.35
C GLY A 154 -8.05 10.70 4.47
N VAL A 155 -7.23 9.89 5.16
CA VAL A 155 -7.72 9.02 6.23
C VAL A 155 -8.09 9.89 7.44
N ILE A 156 -9.36 9.82 7.85
CA ILE A 156 -9.87 10.54 9.01
C ILE A 156 -9.47 9.76 10.27
N PRO A 157 -8.66 10.35 11.18
CA PRO A 157 -8.24 9.68 12.40
C PRO A 157 -9.42 9.45 13.34
N ASP A 158 -9.58 8.22 13.85
CA ASP A 158 -10.55 7.91 14.90
C ASP A 158 -10.24 8.69 16.20
N LEU A 159 -11.25 8.91 17.05
CA LEU A 159 -11.11 9.60 18.35
C LEU A 159 -9.96 9.04 19.21
N LYS A 160 -9.75 7.72 19.16
CA LYS A 160 -8.65 7.03 19.86
C LYS A 160 -7.26 7.39 19.33
N THR A 161 -7.16 7.70 18.04
CA THR A 161 -5.90 8.16 17.41
C THR A 161 -5.65 9.65 17.66
N LEU A 162 -6.71 10.47 17.69
CA LEU A 162 -6.62 11.89 18.02
C LEU A 162 -6.06 12.12 19.43
N ASN A 163 -6.50 11.36 20.43
CA ASN A 163 -5.98 11.45 21.80
C ASN A 163 -4.50 11.06 21.94
N THR A 164 -3.94 10.37 20.94
CA THR A 164 -2.52 9.97 20.92
C THR A 164 -1.65 10.87 20.05
N LEU A 165 -2.23 11.82 19.32
CA LEU A 165 -1.47 12.77 18.52
C LEU A 165 -0.91 13.88 19.44
N PRO A 166 0.38 14.21 19.35
CA PRO A 166 0.91 15.39 20.03
C PRO A 166 0.23 16.64 19.47
N GLY A 167 -0.15 17.57 20.35
CA GLY A 167 -1.06 18.70 20.06
C GLY A 167 -0.68 19.63 18.90
N SER A 168 0.49 19.49 18.27
CA SER A 168 0.90 20.31 17.12
C SER A 168 0.40 19.80 15.75
N LEU A 169 -0.26 18.64 15.68
CA LEU A 169 -0.83 18.09 14.43
C LEU A 169 -2.36 18.21 14.34
N VAL A 170 -2.99 18.79 15.36
CA VAL A 170 -4.38 19.23 15.28
C VAL A 170 -4.40 20.42 14.34
N LEU A 171 -4.93 20.23 13.13
CA LEU A 171 -5.14 21.34 12.21
C LEU A 171 -5.99 22.39 12.94
N PRO A 172 -5.67 23.70 12.83
CA PRO A 172 -6.63 24.71 13.23
C PRO A 172 -7.89 24.43 12.42
N THR A 173 -8.96 24.04 13.11
CA THR A 173 -10.30 24.06 12.55
C THR A 173 -10.55 25.50 12.13
N VAL A 174 -10.36 25.78 10.86
CA VAL A 174 -10.74 27.06 10.26
C VAL A 174 -12.25 27.16 10.52
N PRO A 175 -12.73 28.11 11.33
CA PRO A 175 -14.16 28.28 11.48
C PRO A 175 -14.70 28.65 10.10
N LEU A 176 -15.67 27.87 9.61
CA LEU A 176 -16.51 28.23 8.49
C LEU A 176 -17.09 29.61 8.80
N SER A 177 -16.54 30.64 8.18
CA SER A 177 -17.07 32.00 8.23
C SER A 177 -18.41 31.96 7.51
N ILE A 178 -19.47 31.88 8.30
CA ILE A 178 -20.85 32.07 7.86
C ILE A 178 -20.98 33.55 7.54
N ALA A 179 -20.92 33.90 6.25
CA ALA A 179 -21.33 35.21 5.79
C ALA A 179 -22.84 35.37 6.06
N PRO A 180 -23.30 36.45 6.70
CA PRO A 180 -24.71 36.68 6.94
C PRO A 180 -25.44 37.07 5.64
N ASN A 181 -26.66 36.56 5.52
CA ASN A 181 -27.62 36.78 4.45
C ASN A 181 -27.76 38.26 4.06
N ALA A 182 -27.54 38.56 2.77
CA ALA A 182 -28.03 39.78 2.16
C ALA A 182 -29.43 39.52 1.58
N ILE A 183 -30.45 39.95 2.34
CA ILE A 183 -31.83 40.10 1.89
C ILE A 183 -31.84 41.27 0.89
N ALA A 184 -32.13 41.00 -0.37
CA ALA A 184 -32.45 42.02 -1.36
C ALA A 184 -33.93 41.92 -1.72
N ASP A 185 -34.71 42.77 -1.06
CA ASP A 185 -36.09 43.11 -1.43
C ASP A 185 -36.16 43.57 -2.90
N SER A 186 -37.08 42.98 -3.66
CA SER A 186 -37.45 43.45 -5.00
C SER A 186 -38.90 43.94 -5.00
N PRO A 187 -39.17 45.23 -5.27
CA PRO A 187 -40.52 45.76 -5.24
C PRO A 187 -41.30 45.51 -6.54
N LEU A 188 -42.47 44.89 -6.37
CA LEU A 188 -43.76 45.18 -7.01
C LEU A 188 -43.74 45.89 -8.38
N LYS A 189 -44.00 45.15 -9.47
CA LYS A 189 -44.68 45.72 -10.65
C LYS A 189 -46.11 45.20 -10.72
N ARG A 190 -47.05 46.08 -10.38
CA ARG A 190 -48.50 45.93 -10.54
C ARG A 190 -49.01 47.05 -11.46
N LYS A 191 -50.02 46.71 -12.26
CA LYS A 191 -50.91 47.55 -13.10
C LYS A 191 -50.37 47.94 -14.48
N ARG A 192 -50.99 47.39 -15.55
CA ARG A 192 -52.29 47.74 -16.16
C ARG A 192 -52.17 48.97 -17.06
N ARG A 193 -52.22 48.75 -18.37
CA ARG A 193 -53.27 49.25 -19.26
C ARG A 193 -53.31 48.37 -20.50
#